data_AF-A0A1A8NHS6-F1
#
_entry.id   AF-A0A1A8NHS6-F1
#
_cell.length_a   1.000
_cell.length_b   1.000
_cell.length_c   1.000
_cell.angle_alpha   90.00
_cell.angle_beta   90.00
_cell.angle_gamma   90.00
#
_symmetry.space_group_name_H-M   'P 1'
#
loop_
_entity.id
_entity.type
_entity.pdbx_description
1 polymer ?
#
loop_
_entity_poly.entity_id
_entity_poly.type
_entity_poly.pdbx_seq_one_letter_code
_entity_poly.pdbx_strand_id
1 'polypeptide(L)'
;VAFPIAGDRRVVAPFWADVDNRRAGRVFYRESRDPSILKRASGDVRMYFSEFPTFNATWVLISTWHEVTFFGGNGQTPVNTFQVVLITDGEISFTIFQYNTITWTTGRHASSGGNLTGLGGIAAQAGFNAGDGTRYFNIPGSRTTDVVGVEGTTNVGYPGRWVFRIDDANVEVGSCNS
;
A
#
# COMPACT_ATOMS: atom_id res chain seq x y z
N VAL A 1 -3.49 16.33 0.90
CA VAL A 1 -2.22 16.40 0.13
C VAL A 1 -2.23 15.27 -0.89
N ALA A 2 -1.71 15.49 -2.09
CA ALA A 2 -1.59 14.47 -3.14
C ALA A 2 -0.12 14.27 -3.53
N PHE A 3 0.23 13.12 -4.11
CA PHE A 3 1.54 12.93 -4.73
C PHE A 3 1.64 13.75 -6.04
N PRO A 4 2.83 14.29 -6.39
CA PRO A 4 4.07 14.23 -5.61
C PRO A 4 4.07 15.18 -4.41
N ILE A 5 4.75 14.77 -3.34
CA ILE A 5 4.98 15.61 -2.16
C ILE A 5 6.47 15.94 -2.08
N ALA A 6 6.80 17.23 -2.17
CA ALA A 6 8.16 17.75 -2.01
C ALA A 6 8.52 17.96 -0.53
N GLY A 7 9.75 18.39 -0.26
CA GLY A 7 10.24 18.70 1.09
C GLY A 7 10.68 17.46 1.88
N ASP A 8 11.31 16.50 1.19
CA ASP A 8 11.85 15.25 1.75
C ASP A 8 10.80 14.33 2.40
N ARG A 9 9.53 14.50 2.04
CA ARG A 9 8.45 13.68 2.58
C ARG A 9 8.35 12.34 1.86
N ARG A 10 9.21 11.40 2.26
CA ARG A 10 9.23 10.02 1.78
C ARG A 10 8.07 9.23 2.37
N VAL A 11 7.27 8.59 1.52
CA VAL A 11 6.07 7.87 1.97
C VAL A 11 5.86 6.62 1.11
N VAL A 12 5.57 5.50 1.78
CA VAL A 12 4.92 4.34 1.18
C VAL A 12 3.52 4.26 1.77
N ALA A 13 2.50 4.40 0.94
CA ALA A 13 1.10 4.51 1.34
C ALA A 13 0.27 3.42 0.65
N PRO A 14 0.06 2.26 1.27
CA PRO A 14 -0.84 1.25 0.70
C PRO A 14 -2.27 1.79 0.59
N PHE A 15 -2.71 2.61 1.55
CA PHE A 15 -4.02 3.25 1.53
C PHE A 15 -4.02 4.48 2.43
N TRP A 16 -3.85 5.67 1.85
CA TRP A 16 -3.88 6.93 2.56
C TRP A 16 -5.29 7.52 2.56
N ALA A 17 -5.98 7.33 3.67
CA ALA A 17 -7.25 7.95 4.00
C ALA A 17 -7.35 8.13 5.52
N ASP A 18 -8.48 8.67 5.99
CA ASP A 18 -8.74 8.83 7.42
C ASP A 18 -9.13 7.50 8.07
N VAL A 19 -8.22 6.53 8.10
CA VAL A 19 -8.42 5.25 8.81
C VAL A 19 -8.59 5.51 10.31
N ASP A 20 -9.58 4.87 10.93
CA ASP A 20 -9.83 4.96 12.37
C ASP A 20 -10.15 3.58 12.95
N ASN A 21 -9.19 3.01 13.67
CA ASN A 21 -9.33 1.70 14.31
C ASN A 21 -9.83 1.76 15.76
N ARG A 22 -10.22 2.93 16.27
CA ARG A 22 -10.71 3.07 17.65
C ARG A 22 -12.11 2.47 17.86
N ARG A 23 -12.86 2.29 16.77
CA ARG A 23 -14.25 1.79 16.79
C ARG A 23 -14.43 0.43 16.12
N ALA A 24 -13.59 0.08 15.15
CA ALA A 24 -13.63 -1.20 14.45
C ALA A 24 -12.26 -1.55 13.85
N GLY A 25 -11.95 -2.84 13.80
CA GLY A 25 -10.71 -3.36 13.21
C GLY A 25 -9.48 -3.24 14.10
N ARG A 26 -8.37 -3.77 13.59
CA ARG A 26 -7.08 -3.79 14.27
C ARG A 26 -5.96 -3.50 13.28
N VAL A 27 -4.92 -2.84 13.78
CA VAL A 27 -3.68 -2.63 13.03
C VAL A 27 -2.59 -3.48 13.67
N PHE A 28 -1.96 -4.31 12.87
CA PHE A 28 -0.83 -5.15 13.26
C PHE A 28 0.40 -4.68 12.52
N TYR A 29 1.56 -4.66 13.18
CA TYR A 29 2.83 -4.46 12.50
C TYR A 29 3.90 -5.36 13.11
N ARG A 30 4.86 -5.76 12.29
CA ARG A 30 6.07 -6.45 12.77
C ARG A 30 7.23 -6.21 11.82
N GLU A 31 8.40 -6.01 12.39
CA GLU A 31 9.67 -6.19 11.70
C GLU A 31 10.13 -7.63 11.87
N SER A 32 10.77 -8.20 10.86
CA SER A 32 11.23 -9.57 10.89
C SER A 32 12.59 -9.73 10.22
N ARG A 33 13.43 -10.53 10.87
CA ARG A 33 14.65 -11.15 10.31
C ARG A 33 14.56 -12.68 10.38
N ASP A 34 13.36 -13.20 10.58
CA ASP A 34 13.13 -14.64 10.65
C ASP A 34 13.49 -15.31 9.30
N PRO A 35 14.32 -16.37 9.28
CA PRO A 35 14.78 -16.97 8.03
C PRO A 35 13.67 -17.45 7.10
N SER A 36 12.54 -17.92 7.64
CA SER A 36 11.41 -18.39 6.83
C SER A 36 10.67 -17.23 6.14
N ILE A 37 10.50 -16.12 6.85
CA ILE A 37 9.90 -14.89 6.31
C ILE A 37 10.81 -14.26 5.27
N LEU A 38 12.11 -14.15 5.56
CA LEU A 38 13.09 -13.63 4.62
C LEU A 38 13.14 -14.47 3.34
N LYS A 39 13.19 -15.81 3.47
CA LYS A 39 13.19 -16.71 2.31
C LYS A 39 11.96 -16.51 1.42
N ARG A 40 10.79 -16.32 2.01
CA ARG A 40 9.55 -16.04 1.26
C ARG A 40 9.60 -14.68 0.56
N ALA A 41 9.99 -13.63 1.27
CA ALA A 41 10.13 -12.29 0.72
C ALA A 41 11.13 -12.23 -0.45
N SER A 42 12.29 -12.89 -0.30
CA SER A 42 13.25 -13.02 -1.39
C SER A 42 12.69 -13.80 -2.58
N GLY A 43 11.85 -14.81 -2.33
CA GLY A 43 11.14 -15.56 -3.37
C GLY A 43 10.17 -14.68 -4.16
N ASP A 44 9.35 -13.87 -3.47
CA ASP A 44 8.44 -12.92 -4.11
C ASP A 44 9.21 -11.90 -4.97
N VAL A 45 10.31 -11.32 -4.47
CA VAL A 45 11.12 -10.36 -5.25
C VAL A 45 11.70 -11.01 -6.51
N ARG A 46 12.35 -12.17 -6.39
CA ARG A 46 12.93 -12.90 -7.53
C ARG A 46 11.88 -13.31 -8.56
N MET A 47 10.64 -13.54 -8.13
CA MET A 47 9.52 -13.88 -9.01
C MET A 47 9.05 -12.68 -9.83
N TYR A 48 8.96 -11.50 -9.23
CA TYR A 48 8.39 -10.31 -9.87
C TYR A 48 9.43 -9.38 -10.53
N PHE A 49 10.72 -9.58 -10.23
CA PHE A 49 11.84 -8.83 -10.79
C PHE A 49 12.95 -9.79 -11.20
N SER A 50 12.84 -10.31 -12.43
CA SER A 50 13.74 -11.30 -13.00
C SER A 50 15.20 -10.84 -13.14
N GLU A 51 15.43 -9.53 -13.15
CA GLU A 51 16.73 -8.87 -13.16
C GLU A 51 17.49 -9.00 -11.83
N PHE A 52 16.82 -9.41 -10.75
CA PHE A 52 17.44 -9.66 -9.44
C PHE A 52 17.38 -11.14 -9.01
N PRO A 53 17.90 -12.10 -9.81
CA PRO A 53 17.73 -13.54 -9.54
C PRO A 53 18.45 -14.02 -8.27
N THR A 54 19.40 -13.23 -7.75
CA THR A 54 20.18 -13.53 -6.53
C THR A 54 19.76 -12.69 -5.33
N PHE A 55 18.72 -11.86 -5.44
CA PHE A 55 18.26 -11.01 -4.33
C PHE A 55 17.99 -11.85 -3.07
N ASN A 56 18.43 -11.33 -1.92
CA ASN A 56 18.20 -11.98 -0.64
C ASN A 56 17.89 -10.96 0.46
N ALA A 57 16.62 -10.89 0.85
CA ALA A 57 16.14 -10.01 1.90
C ALA A 57 16.87 -10.27 3.23
N THR A 58 17.29 -9.19 3.88
CA THR A 58 17.89 -9.20 5.23
C THR A 58 16.93 -8.63 6.26
N TRP A 59 15.89 -7.92 5.82
CA TRP A 59 14.88 -7.33 6.69
C TRP A 59 13.53 -7.20 5.96
N VAL A 60 12.45 -7.35 6.74
CA VAL A 60 11.08 -7.15 6.28
C VAL A 60 10.26 -6.41 7.34
N LEU A 61 9.42 -5.45 6.94
CA LEU A 61 8.33 -4.91 7.76
C LEU A 61 6.99 -5.28 7.13
N ILE A 62 6.08 -5.84 7.93
CA ILE A 62 4.72 -6.16 7.51
C ILE A 62 3.78 -5.33 8.37
N SER A 63 2.93 -4.52 7.76
CA SER A 63 1.84 -3.80 8.44
C SER A 63 0.50 -4.16 7.82
N THR A 64 -0.46 -4.58 8.64
CA THR A 64 -1.79 -5.03 8.23
C THR A 64 -2.84 -4.21 8.94
N TRP A 65 -3.74 -3.62 8.16
CA TRP A 65 -4.98 -3.04 8.64
C TRP A 65 -6.06 -4.08 8.38
N HIS A 66 -6.59 -4.67 9.44
CA HIS A 66 -7.58 -5.73 9.36
C HIS A 66 -8.93 -5.20 9.84
N GLU A 67 -9.91 -5.20 8.93
CA GLU A 67 -11.29 -4.76 9.18
C GLU A 67 -11.39 -3.36 9.79
N VAL A 68 -10.50 -2.45 9.39
CA VAL A 68 -10.48 -1.08 9.90
C VAL A 68 -11.58 -0.24 9.26
N THR A 69 -12.24 0.58 10.06
CA THR A 69 -13.18 1.57 9.55
C THR A 69 -12.51 2.93 9.35
N PHE A 70 -13.30 3.92 8.94
CA PHE A 70 -12.87 5.29 8.69
C PHE A 70 -13.26 6.23 9.83
N PHE A 71 -12.63 7.40 9.89
CA PHE A 71 -12.95 8.43 10.86
C PHE A 71 -14.41 8.87 10.74
N GLY A 72 -15.13 8.82 11.86
CA GLY A 72 -16.59 9.04 11.91
C GLY A 72 -17.44 7.80 11.63
N GLY A 73 -16.80 6.64 11.42
CA GLY A 73 -17.40 5.32 11.40
C GLY A 73 -17.61 4.70 12.79
N ASN A 74 -18.21 3.51 12.82
CA ASN A 74 -18.51 2.73 14.03
C ASN A 74 -18.48 1.21 13.73
N GLY A 75 -18.92 0.38 14.69
CA GLY A 75 -18.91 -1.09 14.52
C GLY A 75 -19.85 -1.66 13.45
N GLN A 76 -20.68 -0.83 12.81
CA GLN A 76 -21.63 -1.21 11.76
C GLN A 76 -21.28 -0.58 10.40
N THR A 77 -20.28 0.31 10.34
CA THR A 77 -19.86 0.92 9.08
C THR A 77 -18.98 -0.02 8.26
N PRO A 78 -18.85 0.21 6.94
CA PRO A 78 -17.95 -0.57 6.10
C PRO A 78 -16.52 -0.58 6.64
N VAL A 79 -15.82 -1.68 6.34
CA VAL A 79 -14.45 -1.95 6.80
C VAL A 79 -13.55 -2.31 5.63
N ASN A 80 -12.26 -1.97 5.78
CA ASN A 80 -11.23 -2.31 4.82
C ASN A 80 -10.22 -3.27 5.44
N THR A 81 -9.71 -4.19 4.63
CA THR A 81 -8.56 -5.05 4.96
C THR A 81 -7.50 -4.93 3.88
N PHE A 82 -6.32 -4.47 4.27
CA PHE A 82 -5.16 -4.30 3.40
C PHE A 82 -3.84 -4.45 4.17
N GLN A 83 -2.77 -4.74 3.44
CA GLN A 83 -1.44 -4.97 4.00
C GLN A 83 -0.37 -4.32 3.13
N VAL A 84 0.69 -3.83 3.77
CA VAL A 84 1.96 -3.50 3.12
C VAL A 84 3.06 -4.41 3.65
N VAL A 85 3.93 -4.83 2.75
CA VAL A 85 5.20 -5.47 3.05
C VAL A 85 6.32 -4.58 2.50
N LEU A 86 7.30 -4.24 3.32
CA LEU A 86 8.55 -3.63 2.89
C LEU A 86 9.65 -4.68 3.01
N ILE A 87 10.48 -4.80 1.97
CA ILE A 87 11.50 -5.85 1.84
C ILE A 87 12.79 -5.15 1.44
N THR A 88 13.90 -5.45 2.11
CA THR A 88 15.22 -4.94 1.70
C THR A 88 16.33 -5.92 2.04
N ASP A 89 17.42 -5.86 1.28
CA ASP A 89 18.71 -6.49 1.61
C ASP A 89 19.68 -5.52 2.32
N GLY A 90 19.35 -4.23 2.39
CA GLY A 90 20.19 -3.16 2.92
C GLY A 90 20.62 -2.13 1.87
N GLU A 91 20.52 -2.47 0.58
CA GLU A 91 20.84 -1.60 -0.54
C GLU A 91 19.62 -1.37 -1.43
N ILE A 92 18.92 -2.44 -1.81
CA ILE A 92 17.75 -2.43 -2.70
C ILE A 92 16.49 -2.67 -1.85
N SER A 93 15.41 -1.98 -2.19
CA SER A 93 14.16 -2.00 -1.42
C SER A 93 12.93 -2.18 -2.31
N PHE A 94 12.03 -3.04 -1.87
CA PHE A 94 10.77 -3.36 -2.55
C PHE A 94 9.59 -3.17 -1.60
N THR A 95 8.41 -2.96 -2.18
CA THR A 95 7.15 -3.01 -1.45
C THR A 95 6.12 -3.87 -2.16
N ILE A 96 5.31 -4.57 -1.36
CA ILE A 96 4.12 -5.29 -1.80
C ILE A 96 2.92 -4.68 -1.09
N PHE A 97 1.93 -4.22 -1.84
CA PHE A 97 0.59 -3.94 -1.31
C PHE A 97 -0.31 -5.13 -1.60
N GLN A 98 -1.09 -5.53 -0.60
CA GLN A 98 -2.12 -6.55 -0.72
C GLN A 98 -3.45 -5.97 -0.26
N TYR A 99 -4.44 -5.99 -1.14
CA TYR A 99 -5.79 -5.54 -0.89
C TYR A 99 -6.72 -6.75 -0.88
N ASN A 100 -7.50 -6.89 0.19
CA ASN A 100 -8.48 -7.97 0.32
C ASN A 100 -9.92 -7.45 0.24
N THR A 101 -10.20 -6.38 0.98
CA THR A 101 -11.54 -5.79 1.03
C THR A 101 -11.39 -4.28 1.14
N ILE A 102 -11.95 -3.55 0.18
CA ILE A 102 -11.94 -2.10 0.09
C ILE A 102 -13.37 -1.67 -0.24
N THR A 103 -14.07 -1.19 0.78
CA THR A 103 -15.49 -0.82 0.70
C THR A 103 -15.74 0.65 1.02
N TRP A 104 -14.72 1.34 1.53
CA TRP A 104 -14.73 2.77 1.80
C TRP A 104 -13.43 3.40 1.30
N THR A 105 -13.49 4.69 0.93
CA THR A 105 -12.36 5.42 0.33
C THR A 105 -12.04 6.74 1.05
N THR A 106 -12.87 7.18 1.98
CA THR A 106 -12.66 8.45 2.69
C THR A 106 -13.26 8.43 4.10
N GLY A 107 -12.85 9.37 4.94
CA GLY A 107 -13.47 9.62 6.25
C GLY A 107 -14.38 10.84 6.28
N ARG A 108 -15.09 10.99 7.38
CA ARG A 108 -16.12 12.04 7.55
C ARG A 108 -15.58 13.35 8.10
N HIS A 109 -14.26 13.49 8.24
CA HIS A 109 -13.67 14.76 8.65
C HIS A 109 -13.97 15.84 7.60
N ALA A 110 -14.17 17.09 8.01
CA ALA A 110 -14.57 18.17 7.09
C ALA A 110 -13.56 18.40 5.94
N SER A 111 -12.27 18.13 6.18
CA SER A 111 -11.23 18.21 5.14
C SER A 111 -11.28 17.07 4.12
N SER A 112 -11.92 15.95 4.47
CA SER A 112 -11.99 14.75 3.65
C SER A 112 -13.34 14.64 2.96
N GLY A 113 -14.43 15.01 3.63
CA GLY A 113 -15.75 15.21 3.02
C GLY A 113 -16.54 13.93 2.74
N GLY A 114 -16.22 12.83 3.42
CA GLY A 114 -16.93 11.55 3.27
C GLY A 114 -18.35 11.52 3.82
N ASN A 115 -19.19 10.69 3.21
CA ASN A 115 -20.56 10.43 3.62
C ASN A 115 -20.64 9.35 4.73
N LEU A 116 -21.86 8.92 5.08
CA LEU A 116 -22.12 7.92 6.12
C LEU A 116 -21.52 6.53 5.84
N THR A 117 -21.21 6.22 4.59
CA THR A 117 -20.64 4.93 4.17
C THR A 117 -19.14 5.02 3.86
N GLY A 118 -18.50 6.16 4.14
CA GLY A 118 -17.07 6.36 3.89
C GLY A 118 -16.73 6.53 2.40
N LEU A 119 -17.68 7.07 1.62
CA LEU A 119 -17.53 7.36 0.19
C LEU A 119 -17.74 8.86 -0.09
N GLY A 120 -17.38 9.29 -1.29
CA GLY A 120 -17.43 10.69 -1.70
C GLY A 120 -16.19 11.47 -1.25
N GLY A 121 -16.26 12.80 -1.29
CA GLY A 121 -15.18 13.67 -0.86
C GLY A 121 -13.84 13.40 -1.56
N ILE A 122 -12.76 13.50 -0.80
CA ILE A 122 -11.41 13.21 -1.24
C ILE A 122 -11.13 11.72 -0.99
N ALA A 123 -11.12 10.95 -2.07
CA ALA A 123 -10.82 9.51 -2.02
C ALA A 123 -9.35 9.22 -1.67
N ALA A 124 -9.13 8.00 -1.18
CA ALA A 124 -7.86 7.50 -0.72
C ALA A 124 -6.77 7.60 -1.79
N GLN A 125 -5.53 7.80 -1.34
CA GLN A 125 -4.35 7.74 -2.20
C GLN A 125 -3.57 6.45 -1.93
N ALA A 126 -3.28 5.68 -2.96
CA ALA A 126 -2.46 4.47 -2.88
C ALA A 126 -1.24 4.59 -3.80
N GLY A 127 -0.05 4.33 -3.26
CA GLY A 127 1.21 4.50 -3.98
C GLY A 127 2.39 4.84 -3.09
N PHE A 128 3.41 5.49 -3.65
CA PHE A 128 4.60 5.91 -2.91
C PHE A 128 5.20 7.20 -3.48
N ASN A 129 6.03 7.86 -2.69
CA ASN A 129 6.63 9.15 -2.97
C ASN A 129 8.05 9.24 -2.42
N ALA A 130 9.00 9.66 -3.25
CA ALA A 130 10.41 9.76 -2.89
C ALA A 130 10.79 11.04 -2.12
N GLY A 131 9.87 12.02 -2.02
CA GLY A 131 10.09 13.25 -1.26
C GLY A 131 10.77 14.40 -2.01
N ASP A 132 11.23 14.17 -3.24
CA ASP A 132 11.90 15.17 -4.09
C ASP A 132 10.95 15.96 -5.00
N GLY A 133 9.64 15.74 -4.87
CA GLY A 133 8.62 16.40 -5.69
C GLY A 133 8.52 15.86 -7.12
N THR A 134 9.33 14.86 -7.51
CA THR A 134 9.39 14.34 -8.88
C THR A 134 9.10 12.85 -8.95
N ARG A 135 9.74 12.03 -8.11
CA ARG A 135 9.60 10.57 -8.15
C ARG A 135 8.47 10.12 -7.24
N TYR A 136 7.40 9.61 -7.83
CA TYR A 136 6.25 9.06 -7.14
C TYR A 136 5.50 8.09 -8.05
N PHE A 137 4.67 7.25 -7.45
CA PHE A 137 3.72 6.43 -8.17
C PHE A 137 2.34 6.53 -7.51
N ASN A 138 1.31 6.63 -8.33
CA ASN A 138 -0.09 6.46 -7.92
C ASN A 138 -0.62 5.20 -8.60
N ILE A 139 -1.19 4.29 -7.81
CA ILE A 139 -1.96 3.17 -8.37
C ILE A 139 -3.12 3.75 -9.21
N PRO A 140 -3.45 3.16 -10.39
CA PRO A 140 -4.61 3.58 -11.17
C PRO A 140 -5.89 3.66 -10.31
N GLY A 141 -6.64 4.77 -10.45
CA GLY A 141 -7.83 5.05 -9.63
C GLY A 141 -7.54 5.71 -8.28
N SER A 142 -6.28 5.78 -7.84
CA SER A 142 -5.88 6.55 -6.65
C SER A 142 -6.35 8.00 -6.75
N ARG A 143 -6.88 8.55 -5.64
CA ARG A 143 -7.51 9.88 -5.54
C ARG A 143 -8.84 10.03 -6.30
N THR A 144 -9.39 8.96 -6.88
CA THR A 144 -10.73 8.94 -7.47
C THR A 144 -11.61 7.92 -6.75
N THR A 145 -12.91 7.90 -7.09
CA THR A 145 -13.84 6.89 -6.56
C THR A 145 -13.46 5.46 -6.96
N ASP A 146 -12.67 5.31 -8.02
CA ASP A 146 -12.31 4.00 -8.58
C ASP A 146 -11.30 3.24 -7.71
N VAL A 147 -10.63 3.92 -6.77
CA VAL A 147 -9.71 3.27 -5.80
C VAL A 147 -10.41 2.18 -4.99
N VAL A 148 -11.76 2.20 -4.89
CA VAL A 148 -12.53 1.12 -4.26
C VAL A 148 -12.30 -0.22 -4.95
N GLY A 149 -12.05 -0.23 -6.27
CA GLY A 149 -11.81 -1.44 -7.05
C GLY A 149 -10.38 -1.97 -7.01
N VAL A 150 -9.49 -1.39 -6.18
CA VAL A 150 -8.05 -1.72 -6.19
C VAL A 150 -7.77 -3.21 -5.89
N GLU A 151 -8.63 -3.86 -5.12
CA GLU A 151 -8.61 -5.31 -4.84
C GLU A 151 -8.77 -6.19 -6.09
N GLY A 152 -9.31 -5.66 -7.19
CA GLY A 152 -9.42 -6.35 -8.48
C GLY A 152 -8.30 -6.03 -9.47
N THR A 153 -7.41 -5.08 -9.13
CA THR A 153 -6.36 -4.58 -10.03
C THR A 153 -4.97 -5.05 -9.59
N THR A 154 -3.99 -5.05 -10.50
CA THR A 154 -2.63 -5.54 -10.22
C THR A 154 -1.63 -5.10 -11.31
N ASN A 155 -0.34 -5.10 -10.99
CA ASN A 155 0.76 -5.06 -11.96
C ASN A 155 1.51 -6.40 -12.11
N VAL A 156 1.18 -7.40 -11.30
CA VAL A 156 1.91 -8.69 -11.25
C VAL A 156 1.01 -9.90 -11.50
N GLY A 157 -0.12 -9.69 -12.19
CA GLY A 157 -1.03 -10.77 -12.57
C GLY A 157 -1.79 -11.44 -11.43
N TYR A 158 -1.73 -10.91 -10.20
CA TYR A 158 -2.49 -11.41 -9.06
C TYR A 158 -3.40 -10.30 -8.51
N PRO A 159 -4.73 -10.39 -8.69
CA PRO A 159 -5.68 -9.36 -8.26
C PRO A 159 -5.45 -8.91 -6.82
N GLY A 160 -5.45 -7.58 -6.61
CA GLY A 160 -5.24 -6.97 -5.31
C GLY A 160 -3.79 -6.96 -4.84
N ARG A 161 -2.84 -7.50 -5.63
CA ARG A 161 -1.41 -7.43 -5.34
C ARG A 161 -0.72 -6.42 -6.23
N TRP A 162 -0.01 -5.50 -5.60
CA TRP A 162 0.84 -4.52 -6.28
C TRP A 162 2.26 -4.60 -5.76
N VAL A 163 3.25 -4.63 -6.65
CA VAL A 163 4.66 -4.82 -6.29
C VAL A 163 5.54 -3.80 -6.99
N PHE A 164 6.37 -3.10 -6.22
CA PHE A 164 7.24 -2.04 -6.73
C PHE A 164 8.63 -2.13 -6.15
N ARG A 165 9.62 -1.73 -6.93
CA ARG A 165 10.94 -1.36 -6.41
C ARG A 165 10.93 0.13 -6.07
N ILE A 166 11.51 0.48 -4.92
CA ILE A 166 11.33 1.80 -4.29
C ILE A 166 12.64 2.47 -3.84
N ASP A 167 13.80 1.86 -4.09
CA ASP A 167 15.12 2.44 -3.81
C ASP A 167 15.71 3.27 -4.97
N ASP A 168 15.27 3.04 -6.21
CA ASP A 168 15.92 3.60 -7.39
C ASP A 168 15.58 5.08 -7.66
N ALA A 169 16.41 5.73 -8.48
CA ALA A 169 16.16 7.00 -9.14
C ALA A 169 14.95 6.95 -10.09
N ASN A 170 14.45 5.77 -10.45
CA ASN A 170 13.25 5.62 -11.26
C ASN A 170 12.20 4.77 -10.54
N VAL A 171 10.95 5.01 -10.88
CA VAL A 171 9.83 4.17 -10.44
C VAL A 171 9.81 2.92 -11.31
N GLU A 172 10.10 1.77 -10.70
CA GLU A 172 10.07 0.48 -11.40
C GLU A 172 8.90 -0.37 -10.90
N VAL A 173 8.10 -0.80 -11.86
CA VAL A 173 6.89 -1.59 -11.64
C VAL A 173 7.24 -3.05 -11.89
N GLY A 174 6.92 -3.93 -10.93
CA GLY A 174 7.11 -5.37 -11.13
C GLY A 174 6.36 -5.84 -12.37
N SER A 175 6.97 -6.74 -13.14
CA SER A 175 6.42 -7.26 -14.40
C SER A 175 6.40 -8.78 -14.37
N CYS A 176 5.32 -9.39 -14.84
CA CYS A 176 5.31 -10.80 -15.20
C CYS A 176 5.68 -10.94 -16.68
N ASN A 177 6.95 -11.18 -16.98
CA ASN A 177 7.31 -11.74 -18.29
C ASN A 177 6.93 -13.23 -18.27
N SER A 178 5.96 -13.59 -19.12
CA SER A 178 5.57 -14.98 -19.39
C SER A 178 6.52 -15.61 -20.42
#